data_AF-A0A6N6W521-F1
#
_entry.id   AF-A0A6N6W521-F1
#
_cell.length_a   1.000
_cell.length_b   1.000
_cell.length_c   1.000
_cell.angle_alpha   90.00
_cell.angle_beta   90.00
_cell.angle_gamma   90.00
#
_symmetry.space_group_name_H-M   'P 1'
#
loop_
_entity.id
_entity.type
_entity.pdbx_description
1 polymer ?
#
loop_
_entity_poly.entity_id
_entity_poly.type
_entity_poly.pdbx_seq_one_letter_code
_entity_poly.pdbx_strand_id
1 'polypeptide(L)' 'MPEYKRELIQRLWKLFQTATGAPDDQIVVGIQDVPASQAMEMGQVMPDVANE' A
#
# COMPACT_ATOMS: atom_id res chain seq x y z
N MET A 1 -5.66 1.65 -13.28
CA MET A 1 -5.03 1.99 -11.98
C MET A 1 -4.64 3.45 -12.05
N PRO A 2 -5.04 4.30 -11.09
CA PRO A 2 -4.58 5.68 -11.03
C PRO A 2 -3.05 5.77 -11.00
N GLU A 3 -2.47 6.77 -11.67
CA GLU A 3 -1.03 7.00 -11.79
C GLU A 3 -0.31 6.97 -10.44
N TYR A 4 -0.90 7.57 -9.40
CA TYR A 4 -0.29 7.61 -8.07
C TYR A 4 -0.09 6.23 -7.46
N LYS A 5 -1.00 5.27 -7.71
CA LYS A 5 -0.84 3.90 -7.20
C LYS A 5 0.30 3.19 -7.94
N ARG A 6 0.47 3.46 -9.24
CA ARG A 6 1.57 2.89 -10.03
C ARG A 6 2.92 3.38 -9.52
N GLU A 7 3.03 4.66 -9.21
CA GLU A 7 4.24 5.20 -8.60
C GLU A 7 4.46 4.65 -7.19
N LEU A 8 3.41 4.53 -6.39
CA LEU A 8 3.49 3.96 -5.05
C LEU A 8 4.02 2.52 -5.09
N ILE A 9 3.48 1.66 -5.96
CA ILE A 9 3.92 0.26 -6.01
C ILE A 9 5.37 0.13 -6.48
N GLN A 10 5.83 0.98 -7.40
CA GLN A 10 7.23 1.03 -7.82
C GLN A 10 8.18 1.45 -6.68
N ARG A 11 7.77 2.43 -5.87
CA ARG A 11 8.55 2.88 -4.71
C ARG A 11 8.60 1.81 -3.62
N LEU A 12 7.47 1.16 -3.31
CA LEU A 12 7.40 0.05 -2.36
C LEU A 12 8.27 -1.13 -2.82
N TRP A 13 8.22 -1.48 -4.11
CA TRP A 13 9.06 -2.52 -4.69
C TRP A 13 10.55 -2.26 -4.45
N LYS A 14 11.03 -1.05 -4.79
CA LYS A 14 12.42 -0.63 -4.57
C LYS A 14 12.81 -0.69 -3.08
N LEU A 15 11.90 -0.27 -2.20
CA LEU A 15 12.11 -0.32 -0.75
C LEU A 15 12.30 -1.76 -0.26
N PHE A 16 11.40 -2.68 -0.65
CA PHE A 16 11.48 -4.08 -0.24
C PHE A 16 12.73 -4.78 -0.78
N GLN A 17 13.08 -4.58 -2.05
CA GLN A 17 14.34 -5.07 -2.60
C GLN A 17 15.55 -4.60 -1.77
N THR A 18 15.59 -3.30 -1.45
CA THR A 18 16.72 -2.70 -0.73
C THR A 18 16.82 -3.20 0.71
N ALA A 19 15.69 -3.32 1.41
CA ALA A 19 15.65 -3.71 2.81
C ALA A 19 15.89 -5.21 3.03
N THR A 20 15.48 -6.05 2.08
CA THR A 20 15.53 -7.52 2.22
C THR A 20 16.72 -8.15 1.48
N GLY A 21 17.22 -7.52 0.42
CA GLY A 21 18.18 -8.14 -0.51
C GLY A 21 17.61 -9.32 -1.29
N ALA A 22 16.30 -9.55 -1.24
CA ALA A 22 15.67 -10.67 -1.94
C ALA A 22 15.62 -10.44 -3.46
N PRO A 23 15.80 -11.49 -4.27
CA PRO A 23 15.65 -11.41 -5.72
C PRO A 23 14.19 -11.19 -6.14
N ASP A 24 13.99 -10.73 -7.37
CA ASP A 24 12.67 -10.29 -7.88
C ASP A 24 11.60 -11.39 -7.82
N ASP A 25 11.99 -12.64 -8.02
CA ASP A 25 11.09 -13.80 -8.01
C ASP A 25 10.65 -14.22 -6.59
N GLN A 26 11.23 -13.61 -5.55
CA GLN A 26 10.93 -13.86 -4.15
C GLN A 26 10.15 -12.71 -3.48
N ILE A 27 9.83 -11.65 -4.22
CA ILE A 27 9.05 -10.51 -3.73
C ILE A 27 7.72 -10.44 -4.47
N VAL A 28 6.63 -10.35 -3.72
CA VAL A 28 5.30 -10.03 -4.25
C VAL A 28 4.75 -8.85 -3.48
N VAL A 29 4.38 -7.79 -4.19
CA VAL A 29 3.76 -6.59 -3.62
C VAL A 29 2.39 -6.41 -4.28
N GLY A 30 1.35 -6.27 -3.46
CA GLY A 30 0.00 -5.94 -3.89
C GLY A 30 -0.51 -4.71 -3.17
N ILE A 31 -1.33 -3.92 -3.85
CA ILE A 31 -2.11 -2.83 -3.23
C ILE A 31 -3.57 -3.27 -3.20
N GLN A 32 -4.17 -3.22 -2.02
CA GLN A 32 -5.59 -3.45 -1.82
C GLN A 32 -6.22 -2.17 -1.29
N ASP A 33 -7.30 -1.72 -1.93
CA ASP A 33 -8.11 -0.64 -1.41
C ASP A 33 -9.23 -1.21 -0.54
N VAL A 34 -9.41 -0.64 0.65
CA VAL A 34 -10.50 -0.97 1.56
C VAL A 34 -11.23 0.33 1.90
N PRO A 35 -12.58 0.38 1.81
CA PRO A 35 -13.32 1.55 2.27
C PRO A 35 -13.01 1.85 3.74
N ALA A 36 -12.87 3.12 4.10
CA ALA A 36 -12.57 3.52 5.49
C ALA A 36 -13.62 2.98 6.47
N SER A 37 -14.89 2.95 6.06
CA SER A 37 -16.01 2.37 6.81
C SER A 37 -15.86 0.86 7.11
N GLN A 38 -14.94 0.17 6.44
CA GLN A 38 -14.66 -1.27 6.62
C GLN A 38 -13.31 -1.51 7.31
N ALA A 39 -12.58 -0.45 7.69
CA ALA A 39 -11.34 -0.53 8.42
C ALA A 39 -11.54 -0.08 9.87
N MET A 40 -10.95 -0.79 10.83
CA MET A 40 -10.97 -0.45 12.25
C MET A 40 -9.55 -0.39 12.78
N GLU A 41 -9.20 0.72 13.43
CA GLU A 41 -7.92 0.93 14.10
C GLU A 41 -8.19 1.39 15.53
N MET A 42 -7.54 0.73 16.51
CA MET A 42 -7.69 1.05 17.94
C MET A 42 -9.15 1.09 18.44
N GLY A 43 -10.01 0.22 17.90
CA GLY A 43 -11.42 0.12 18.27
C GLY A 43 -12.33 1.20 17.65
N GLN A 44 -11.81 2.00 16.73
CA GLN A 44 -12.57 3.03 16.00
C GLN A 44 -12.57 2.73 14.51
N VAL A 45 -13.71 2.94 13.85
CA VAL A 45 -13.78 2.90 12.39
C VAL A 45 -12.92 4.02 11.84
N MET A 46 -12.10 3.72 10.83
CA MET A 46 -11.26 4.74 10.22
C MET A 46 -12.11 5.88 9.64
N PRO A 47 -11.73 7.15 9.86
CA PRO A 47 -12.43 8.26 9.25
C PRO A 47 -12.20 8.29 7.74
N ASP A 48 -13.13 8.87 7.00
CA ASP A 48 -12.89 9.20 5.60
C ASP A 48 -11.71 10.18 5.52
N VAL A 49 -10.84 9.95 4.54
CA VAL A 49 -9.79 10.92 4.22
C VAL A 49 -10.47 12.13 3.61
N ALA A 50 -10.21 13.33 4.12
CA ALA A 50 -10.69 14.55 3.47
C ALA A 50 -10.14 14.56 2.04
N ASN A 51 -11.02 14.60 1.05
CA ASN A 51 -10.62 14.82 -0.34
C ASN A 51 -9.95 16.20 -0.40
N GLU A 52 -8.68 16.25 -0.77
CA GLU A 52 -8.03 17.50 -1.20
C GLU A 52 -8.65 18.00 -2.51
#